data_AF-A0A7W1CET8-F1
#
_entry.id   AF-A0A7W1CET8-F1
#
_cell.length_a   1.000
_cell.length_b   1.000
_cell.length_c   1.000
_cell.angle_alpha   90.00
_cell.angle_beta   90.00
_cell.angle_gamma   90.00
#
_symmetry.space_group_name_H-M   'P 1'
#
loop_
_entity.id
_entity.type
_entity.pdbx_description
1 polymer ?
#
loop_
_entity_poly.entity_id
_entity_poly.type
_entity_poly.pdbx_seq_one_letter_code
_entity_poly.pdbx_strand_id
1 'polypeptide(L)'
;MSFAILLASINVSAQKERQVFPVDEGKKNASFESFREKLIEAVKKRDAKYVVGILDPAILNSFGGDGGIEEFKEMWKIDSPASELWDELLIVLTNGGSFFKEEKNNLFCAPYSFKQFPKDLDAFEYQLIFDNNVN
;
A
#
# COMPACT_ATOMS: atom_id res chain seq x y z
N MET A 1 -48.79 0.22 -41.54
CA MET A 1 -47.73 1.08 -40.97
C MET A 1 -46.67 0.16 -40.39
N SER A 2 -45.55 -0.04 -41.09
CA SER A 2 -44.43 -0.83 -40.55
C SER A 2 -43.53 0.08 -39.71
N PHE A 3 -43.28 -0.32 -38.47
CA PHE A 3 -42.29 0.29 -37.60
C PHE A 3 -40.97 -0.47 -37.77
N ALA A 4 -39.95 0.19 -38.30
CA ALA A 4 -38.59 -0.36 -38.35
C ALA A 4 -37.88 -0.02 -37.03
N ILE A 5 -37.47 -1.03 -36.27
CA ILE A 5 -36.64 -0.87 -35.09
C ILE A 5 -35.19 -0.83 -35.56
N LEU A 6 -34.54 0.33 -35.40
CA LEU A 6 -33.12 0.52 -35.65
C LEU A 6 -32.35 0.05 -34.41
N LEU A 7 -31.71 -1.12 -34.48
CA LEU A 7 -30.77 -1.59 -33.47
C LEU A 7 -29.44 -0.84 -33.65
N ALA A 8 -29.20 0.17 -32.82
CA ALA A 8 -27.89 0.78 -32.69
C ALA A 8 -26.98 -0.14 -31.89
N SER A 9 -25.97 -0.71 -32.54
CA SER A 9 -24.91 -1.48 -31.87
C SER A 9 -24.08 -0.53 -31.00
N ILE A 10 -24.26 -0.59 -29.69
CA ILE A 10 -23.37 0.10 -28.74
C ILE A 10 -22.05 -0.68 -28.75
N ASN A 11 -21.04 -0.17 -29.44
CA ASN A 11 -19.68 -0.65 -29.28
C ASN A 11 -19.19 -0.19 -27.91
N VAL A 12 -19.44 -0.99 -26.86
CA VAL A 12 -18.67 -0.89 -25.62
C VAL A 12 -17.27 -1.37 -25.96
N SER A 13 -16.38 -0.43 -26.28
CA SER A 13 -14.96 -0.73 -26.28
C SER A 13 -14.60 -1.00 -24.83
N ALA A 14 -14.46 -2.26 -24.45
CA ALA A 14 -13.83 -2.62 -23.18
C ALA A 14 -12.40 -2.07 -23.24
N GLN A 15 -12.18 -0.91 -22.63
CA GLN A 15 -10.85 -0.35 -22.49
C GLN A 15 -10.11 -1.31 -21.57
N LYS A 16 -9.22 -2.12 -22.16
CA LYS A 16 -8.40 -3.07 -21.41
C LYS A 16 -7.63 -2.29 -20.35
N GLU A 17 -7.85 -2.62 -19.08
CA GLU A 17 -7.14 -1.95 -17.99
C GLU A 17 -5.64 -2.20 -18.13
N ARG A 18 -4.84 -1.18 -17.80
CA ARG A 18 -3.38 -1.32 -17.84
C ARG A 18 -2.96 -2.14 -16.62
N GLN A 19 -2.32 -3.27 -16.89
CA GLN A 19 -1.67 -4.04 -15.82
C GLN A 19 -0.37 -3.36 -15.38
N VAL A 20 -0.22 -3.20 -14.06
CA VAL A 20 0.99 -2.71 -13.41
C VAL A 20 1.47 -3.78 -12.45
N PHE A 21 2.68 -4.28 -12.67
CA PHE A 21 3.23 -5.36 -11.85
C PHE A 21 3.93 -4.81 -10.60
N PRO A 22 3.74 -5.45 -9.43
CA PRO A 22 4.44 -5.07 -8.21
C PRO A 22 5.97 -5.12 -8.38
N VAL A 23 6.64 -4.10 -7.86
CA VAL A 23 8.10 -4.09 -7.70
C VAL A 23 8.43 -4.38 -6.24
N ASP A 24 9.26 -5.38 -5.97
CA ASP A 24 9.72 -5.68 -4.61
C ASP A 24 11.23 -5.85 -4.55
N GLU A 25 11.90 -4.86 -3.96
CA GLU A 25 13.32 -4.87 -3.72
C GLU A 25 13.70 -5.39 -2.33
N GLY A 26 12.75 -5.75 -1.47
CA GLY A 26 13.01 -6.16 -0.08
C GLY A 26 14.06 -7.26 0.03
N LYS A 27 14.03 -8.23 -0.91
CA LYS A 27 14.97 -9.34 -1.01
C LYS A 27 16.41 -8.96 -1.35
N LYS A 28 16.65 -7.71 -1.78
CA LYS A 28 18.01 -7.19 -2.02
C LYS A 28 18.77 -6.95 -0.72
N ASN A 29 18.08 -6.92 0.42
CA ASN A 29 18.69 -6.78 1.74
C ASN A 29 18.12 -7.84 2.70
N ALA A 30 18.90 -8.89 2.96
CA ALA A 30 18.48 -10.04 3.75
C ALA A 30 18.07 -9.70 5.20
N SER A 31 18.72 -8.71 5.84
CA SER A 31 18.33 -8.31 7.20
C SER A 31 17.00 -7.56 7.20
N PHE A 32 16.77 -6.72 6.19
CA PHE A 32 15.48 -6.06 6.00
C PHE A 32 14.37 -7.06 5.64
N GLU A 33 14.62 -8.02 4.75
CA GLU A 33 13.66 -9.08 4.41
C GLU A 33 13.24 -9.84 5.68
N SER A 34 14.21 -10.28 6.49
CA SER A 34 13.94 -10.95 7.76
C SER A 34 13.14 -10.09 8.75
N PHE A 35 13.39 -8.77 8.77
CA PHE A 35 12.62 -7.82 9.57
C PHE A 35 11.18 -7.71 9.06
N ARG A 36 10.99 -7.52 7.75
CA ARG A 36 9.67 -7.38 7.12
C ARG A 36 8.83 -8.63 7.29
N GLU A 37 9.42 -9.82 7.17
CA GLU A 37 8.73 -11.09 7.44
C GLU A 37 8.20 -11.16 8.88
N LYS A 38 9.02 -10.80 9.87
CA LYS A 38 8.59 -10.77 11.28
C LYS A 38 7.49 -9.73 11.51
N LEU A 39 7.58 -8.57 10.88
CA LEU A 39 6.55 -7.53 10.96
C LEU A 39 5.24 -8.01 10.34
N ILE A 40 5.28 -8.62 9.15
CA ILE A 40 4.09 -9.20 8.51
C ILE A 40 3.44 -10.24 9.43
N GLU A 41 4.22 -11.12 10.05
CA GLU A 41 3.69 -12.12 10.97
C GLU A 41 3.09 -11.50 12.25
N ALA A 42 3.68 -10.43 12.78
CA ALA A 42 3.12 -9.68 13.90
C ALA A 42 1.80 -8.98 13.52
N VAL A 43 1.72 -8.38 12.33
CA VAL A 43 0.52 -7.73 11.81
C VAL A 43 -0.62 -8.75 11.62
N LYS A 44 -0.34 -9.92 11.03
CA LYS A 44 -1.32 -11.02 10.91
C LYS A 44 -1.86 -11.48 12.26
N LYS A 45 -1.02 -11.48 13.29
CA LYS A 45 -1.38 -11.84 14.67
C LYS A 45 -2.00 -10.69 15.46
N ARG A 46 -2.07 -9.50 14.88
CA ARG A 46 -2.51 -8.26 15.54
C ARG A 46 -1.73 -7.98 16.83
N ASP A 47 -0.41 -8.20 16.78
CA ASP A 47 0.50 -8.02 17.92
C ASP A 47 0.86 -6.54 18.10
N ALA A 48 -0.03 -5.80 18.78
CA ALA A 48 0.15 -4.39 19.09
C ALA A 48 1.46 -4.10 19.84
N LYS A 49 1.85 -4.98 20.76
CA LYS A 49 3.07 -4.82 21.54
C LYS A 49 4.30 -4.89 20.65
N TYR A 50 4.36 -5.85 19.73
CA TYR A 50 5.46 -5.94 18.78
C TYR A 50 5.49 -4.73 17.85
N VAL A 51 4.37 -4.38 17.23
CA VAL A 51 4.31 -3.27 16.26
C VAL A 51 4.74 -1.96 16.91
N VAL A 52 4.22 -1.63 18.09
CA VAL A 52 4.63 -0.42 18.83
C VAL A 52 6.10 -0.50 19.24
N GLY A 53 6.58 -1.67 19.65
CA GLY A 53 7.95 -1.86 20.15
C GLY A 53 9.05 -1.69 19.10
N ILE A 54 8.71 -1.71 17.81
CA ILE A 54 9.67 -1.50 16.71
C ILE A 54 9.60 -0.11 16.08
N LEU A 55 8.66 0.75 16.49
CA LEU A 55 8.55 2.11 15.95
C LEU A 55 9.69 2.98 16.47
N ASP A 56 10.12 3.92 15.63
CA ASP A 56 10.94 5.03 16.11
C ASP A 56 10.13 5.88 17.10
N PRO A 57 10.68 6.28 18.26
CA PRO A 57 9.97 7.12 19.23
C PRO A 57 9.47 8.45 18.64
N ALA A 58 10.12 8.94 17.57
CA ALA A 58 9.77 10.15 16.83
C ALA A 58 9.15 9.83 15.44
N ILE A 59 8.47 8.68 15.31
CA ILE A 59 7.72 8.34 14.09
C ILE A 59 6.82 9.51 13.66
N LEU A 60 6.81 9.81 12.36
CA LEU A 60 5.91 10.81 11.80
C LEU A 60 4.62 10.13 11.36
N ASN A 61 3.48 10.68 11.78
CA ASN A 61 2.17 10.19 11.40
C ASN A 61 1.49 11.18 10.43
N SER A 62 0.70 10.66 9.48
CA SER A 62 -0.05 11.47 8.50
C SER A 62 0.85 12.44 7.70
N PHE A 63 0.31 13.59 7.27
CA PHE A 63 1.02 14.66 6.54
C PHE A 63 1.94 15.52 7.42
N GLY A 64 2.25 15.08 8.65
CA GLY A 64 3.02 15.83 9.65
C GLY A 64 2.15 16.40 10.78
N GLY A 65 2.68 16.34 12.01
CA GLY A 65 2.04 16.70 13.28
C GLY A 65 3.07 16.63 14.42
N ASP A 66 2.63 16.50 15.68
CA ASP A 66 3.54 16.35 16.85
C ASP A 66 4.31 15.01 16.81
N GLY A 67 3.83 14.02 16.05
CA GLY A 67 4.48 12.74 15.84
C GLY A 67 4.39 11.80 17.04
N GLY A 68 5.15 10.72 16.95
CA GLY A 68 5.43 9.81 18.05
C GLY A 68 4.43 8.68 18.22
N ILE A 69 4.77 7.83 19.19
CA ILE A 69 4.08 6.55 19.45
C ILE A 69 2.64 6.77 19.95
N GLU A 70 2.39 7.80 20.75
CA GLU A 70 1.04 8.02 21.31
C GLU A 70 0.06 8.48 20.23
N GLU A 71 0.47 9.39 19.35
CA GLU A 71 -0.34 9.78 18.18
C GLU A 71 -0.60 8.57 17.27
N PHE A 72 0.41 7.73 17.02
CA PHE A 72 0.24 6.50 16.25
C PHE A 72 -0.83 5.59 16.85
N LYS A 73 -0.78 5.36 18.18
CA LYS A 73 -1.77 4.52 18.88
C LYS A 73 -3.18 5.09 18.80
N GLU A 74 -3.33 6.40 18.96
CA GLU A 74 -4.63 7.08 18.91
C GLU A 74 -5.23 7.02 17.50
N MET A 75 -4.45 7.42 16.49
CA MET A 75 -4.86 7.44 15.08
C MET A 75 -5.37 6.07 14.63
N TRP A 76 -4.59 5.03 14.92
CA TRP A 76 -4.87 3.68 14.48
C TRP A 76 -5.78 2.90 15.43
N LYS A 77 -6.04 3.42 16.63
CA LYS A 77 -6.77 2.74 17.70
C LYS A 77 -6.22 1.34 17.92
N ILE A 78 -4.90 1.20 18.03
CA ILE A 78 -4.21 -0.10 17.88
C ILE A 78 -4.66 -1.17 18.89
N ASP A 79 -5.11 -0.76 20.08
CA ASP A 79 -5.64 -1.68 21.10
C ASP A 79 -7.10 -2.12 20.83
N SER A 80 -7.76 -1.52 19.83
CA SER A 80 -9.10 -1.90 19.41
C SER A 80 -9.06 -3.19 18.58
N PRO A 81 -9.94 -4.17 18.85
CA PRO A 81 -10.09 -5.34 17.98
C PRO A 81 -10.60 -4.96 16.57
N ALA A 82 -11.17 -3.76 16.41
CA ALA A 82 -11.64 -3.22 15.14
C ALA A 82 -10.66 -2.19 14.53
N SER A 83 -9.39 -2.18 14.95
CA SER A 83 -8.36 -1.33 14.35
C SER A 83 -8.17 -1.66 12.87
N GLU A 84 -8.24 -0.64 12.02
CA GLU A 84 -8.04 -0.73 10.56
C GLU A 84 -6.56 -0.89 10.20
N LEU A 85 -5.64 -0.58 11.13
CA LEU A 85 -4.20 -0.67 10.93
C LEU A 85 -3.78 -2.05 10.42
N TRP A 86 -4.39 -3.10 10.94
CA TRP A 86 -3.98 -4.47 10.65
C TRP A 86 -4.14 -4.81 9.18
N ASP A 87 -5.26 -4.41 8.59
CA ASP A 87 -5.58 -4.71 7.20
C ASP A 87 -4.81 -3.75 6.28
N GLU A 88 -4.75 -2.46 6.62
CA GLU A 88 -4.00 -1.45 5.87
C GLU A 88 -2.49 -1.75 5.82
N LEU A 89 -1.87 -1.97 6.98
CA LEU A 89 -0.44 -2.26 7.07
C LEU A 89 -0.09 -3.58 6.39
N LEU A 90 -0.98 -4.58 6.41
CA LEU A 90 -0.76 -5.83 5.67
C LEU A 90 -0.77 -5.59 4.16
N ILE A 91 -1.69 -4.78 3.64
CA ILE A 91 -1.72 -4.39 2.22
C ILE A 91 -0.43 -3.69 1.85
N VAL A 92 -0.02 -2.69 2.63
CA VAL A 92 1.23 -1.93 2.45
C VAL A 92 2.44 -2.88 2.42
N LEU A 93 2.57 -3.75 3.43
CA LEU A 93 3.73 -4.63 3.59
C LEU A 93 3.77 -5.80 2.62
N THR A 94 2.67 -6.18 1.98
CA THR A 94 2.63 -7.33 1.06
C THR A 94 2.63 -6.95 -0.41
N ASN A 95 2.36 -5.67 -0.74
CA ASN A 95 2.41 -5.14 -2.10
C ASN A 95 3.77 -4.48 -2.40
N GLY A 96 4.86 -5.20 -2.17
CA GLY A 96 6.21 -4.80 -2.58
C GLY A 96 6.72 -3.47 -1.99
N GLY A 97 7.77 -2.94 -2.63
CA GLY A 97 8.43 -1.70 -2.24
C GLY A 97 9.81 -1.57 -2.87
N SER A 98 10.39 -0.38 -2.75
CA SER A 98 11.72 -0.10 -3.31
C SER A 98 12.61 0.65 -2.32
N PHE A 99 13.90 0.35 -2.38
CA PHE A 99 14.91 1.12 -1.67
C PHE A 99 15.20 2.43 -2.39
N PHE A 100 15.37 3.50 -1.64
CA PHE A 100 15.80 4.80 -2.15
C PHE A 100 16.71 5.48 -1.13
N LYS A 101 17.50 6.44 -1.61
CA LYS A 101 18.38 7.24 -0.77
C LYS A 101 17.70 8.56 -0.45
N GLU A 102 17.68 8.91 0.83
CA GLU A 102 17.31 10.24 1.29
C GLU A 102 18.43 10.75 2.18
N GLU A 103 19.10 11.82 1.74
CA GLU A 103 20.31 12.36 2.36
C GLU A 103 21.38 11.27 2.61
N LYS A 104 21.54 10.85 3.87
CA LYS A 104 22.51 9.85 4.33
C LYS A 104 21.88 8.49 4.63
N ASN A 105 20.57 8.36 4.51
CA ASN A 105 19.81 7.16 4.88
C ASN A 105 19.40 6.36 3.64
N ASN A 106 19.47 5.04 3.75
CA ASN A 106 18.80 4.13 2.83
C ASN A 106 17.43 3.81 3.40
N LEU A 107 16.38 4.23 2.72
CA LEU A 107 15.00 4.04 3.12
C LEU A 107 14.34 2.99 2.23
N PHE A 108 13.37 2.27 2.77
CA PHE A 108 12.48 1.40 2.00
C PHE A 108 11.08 2.00 2.02
N CYS A 109 10.47 2.21 0.85
CA CYS A 109 9.10 2.69 0.74
C CYS A 109 8.18 1.57 0.26
N ALA A 110 7.08 1.38 0.98
CA ALA A 110 6.00 0.44 0.65
C ALA A 110 4.65 1.17 0.76
N PRO A 111 3.61 0.75 0.01
CA PRO A 111 3.69 -0.24 -1.07
C PRO A 111 4.48 0.33 -2.27
N TYR A 112 4.84 -0.54 -3.22
CA TYR A 112 5.67 -0.14 -4.37
C TYR A 112 5.10 1.06 -5.14
N SER A 113 3.76 1.16 -5.20
CA SER A 113 3.05 2.20 -5.94
C SER A 113 3.40 3.61 -5.51
N PHE A 114 3.80 3.84 -4.26
CA PHE A 114 4.10 5.19 -3.78
C PHE A 114 5.35 5.80 -4.43
N LYS A 115 6.34 4.98 -4.81
CA LYS A 115 7.57 5.43 -5.51
C LYS A 115 7.63 4.99 -6.97
N GLN A 116 6.90 3.95 -7.34
CA GLN A 116 6.95 3.31 -8.66
C GLN A 116 5.63 3.41 -9.42
N PHE A 117 4.79 4.41 -9.13
CA PHE A 117 3.61 4.71 -9.93
C PHE A 117 4.02 4.95 -11.41
N PRO A 118 3.25 4.49 -12.40
CA PRO A 118 3.56 4.73 -13.81
C PRO A 118 3.75 6.23 -14.11
N LYS A 119 4.92 6.59 -14.64
CA LYS A 119 5.29 8.00 -14.87
C LYS A 119 4.46 8.72 -15.91
N ASP A 120 3.77 7.97 -16.76
CA ASP A 120 2.89 8.46 -17.82
C ASP A 120 1.43 8.61 -17.38
N LEU A 121 1.12 8.32 -16.11
CA LEU A 121 -0.20 8.50 -15.50
C LEU A 121 -0.11 9.49 -14.34
N ASP A 122 -1.15 10.31 -14.17
CA ASP A 122 -1.28 11.17 -13.00
C ASP A 122 -1.83 10.38 -11.80
N ALA A 123 -1.09 10.31 -10.71
CA ALA A 123 -1.50 9.60 -9.50
C ALA A 123 -2.72 10.22 -8.79
N PHE A 124 -3.14 11.44 -9.16
CA PHE A 124 -4.36 12.07 -8.68
C PHE A 124 -5.58 11.75 -9.56
N GLU A 125 -5.38 11.32 -10.81
CA GLU A 125 -6.46 10.95 -11.73
C GLU A 125 -6.66 9.44 -11.84
N TYR A 126 -5.62 8.65 -11.54
CA TYR A 126 -5.62 7.20 -11.65
C TYR A 126 -5.38 6.52 -10.30
N GLN A 127 -6.04 5.39 -10.10
CA GLN A 127 -5.86 4.54 -8.91
C GLN A 127 -5.29 3.18 -9.30
N LEU A 128 -4.61 2.55 -8.35
CA LEU A 128 -4.16 1.16 -8.50
C LEU A 128 -5.04 0.25 -7.66
N ILE A 129 -5.48 -0.84 -8.26
CA ILE A 129 -6.27 -1.88 -7.61
C ILE A 129 -5.35 -3.08 -7.37
N PHE A 130 -5.25 -3.52 -6.13
CA PHE A 130 -4.49 -4.72 -5.78
C PHE A 130 -5.44 -5.94 -5.75
N ASP A 131 -5.31 -6.82 -6.73
CA ASP A 131 -5.96 -8.13 -6.72
C ASP A 131 -5.18 -9.10 -7.63
N ASN A 132 -5.41 -10.40 -7.44
CA ASN A 132 -4.90 -11.45 -8.32
C ASN A 132 -5.69 -11.54 -9.64
N ASN A 133 -6.87 -10.91 -9.73
CA ASN A 133 -7.80 -11.02 -10.86
C ASN A 133 -8.37 -9.67 -11.34
N VAL A 134 -7.53 -8.62 -11.44
CA VAL A 134 -7.94 -7.34 -12.04
C VAL A 134 -7.98 -7.49 -13.58
N ASN A 135 -9.09 -7.10 -14.23
CA ASN A 135 -9.37 -7.33 -15.66
C ASN A 135 -9.43 -6.04 -16.49
#